data_AF-A0A8X6JNF5-F1
#
_entry.id   AF-A0A8X6JNF5-F1
#
_cell.length_a   1.000
_cell.length_b   1.000
_cell.length_c   1.000
_cell.angle_alpha   90.00
_cell.angle_beta   90.00
_cell.angle_gamma   90.00
#
_symmetry.space_group_name_H-M   'P 1'
#
loop_
_entity.id
_entity.type
_entity.pdbx_description
1 polymer ?
#
loop_
_entity_poly.entity_id
_entity_poly.type
_entity_poly.pdbx_seq_one_letter_code
_entity_poly.pdbx_strand_id
1 'polypeptide(L)'
;MCREGIKVNAHLAKALERKKPFIMQYEGIRNVFTNKETNKIYETGEKYTRKDLAATLEAIAEEKSAAFYGPSETATNLLKDLKAEGTVREY
;
A
#
# COMPACT_ATOMS: atom_id res chain seq x y z
N MET A 1 -7.77 -3.44 -12.09
CA MET A 1 -7.01 -4.24 -11.07
C MET A 1 -6.96 -3.62 -9.67
N CYS A 2 -6.29 -2.48 -9.42
CA CYS A 2 -6.13 -1.96 -8.04
C CYS A 2 -7.45 -1.50 -7.39
N ARG A 3 -8.34 -0.85 -8.16
CA ARG A 3 -9.70 -0.47 -7.70
C ARG A 3 -10.62 -1.66 -7.57
N GLU A 4 -10.67 -2.48 -8.62
CA GLU A 4 -11.59 -3.61 -8.73
C GLU A 4 -11.21 -4.75 -7.80
N GLY A 5 -9.92 -4.89 -7.49
CA GLY A 5 -9.34 -5.94 -6.67
C GLY A 5 -8.82 -7.15 -7.45
N ILE A 6 -7.98 -7.94 -6.80
CA ILE A 6 -7.47 -9.20 -7.34
C ILE A 6 -7.79 -10.36 -6.40
N LYS A 7 -7.98 -11.55 -6.99
CA LYS A 7 -8.15 -12.79 -6.23
C LYS A 7 -6.80 -13.24 -5.68
N VAL A 8 -6.75 -13.53 -4.39
CA VAL A 8 -5.57 -14.05 -3.72
C VAL A 8 -5.37 -15.49 -4.17
N ASN A 9 -4.26 -15.74 -4.86
CA ASN A 9 -3.86 -17.09 -5.25
C ASN A 9 -3.03 -17.76 -4.14
N ALA A 10 -2.79 -19.06 -4.28
CA ALA A 10 -2.05 -19.83 -3.28
C ALA A 10 -0.63 -19.31 -3.03
N HIS A 11 0.04 -18.78 -4.07
CA HIS A 11 1.38 -18.22 -3.92
C HIS A 11 1.39 -16.96 -3.06
N LEU A 12 0.46 -16.03 -3.32
CA LEU A 12 0.31 -14.82 -2.53
C LEU A 12 -0.09 -15.12 -1.09
N ALA A 13 -1.06 -16.00 -0.86
CA ALA A 13 -1.46 -16.41 0.49
C ALA A 13 -0.27 -16.97 1.29
N LYS A 14 0.55 -17.84 0.67
CA LYS A 14 1.76 -18.37 1.29
C LYS A 14 2.80 -17.28 1.59
N ALA A 15 2.92 -16.27 0.74
CA ALA A 15 3.81 -15.13 0.98
C ALA A 15 3.32 -14.26 2.14
N LEU A 16 2.00 -14.01 2.22
CA LEU A 16 1.37 -13.25 3.30
C LEU A 16 1.53 -13.97 4.65
N GLU A 17 1.26 -15.27 4.73
CA GLU A 17 1.42 -16.03 5.98
C GLU A 17 2.87 -16.03 6.45
N ARG A 18 3.84 -16.22 5.53
CA ARG A 18 5.27 -16.15 5.87
C ARG A 18 5.70 -14.78 6.42
N LYS A 19 5.03 -13.70 6.01
CA LYS A 19 5.33 -12.33 6.43
C LYS A 19 4.39 -11.81 7.52
N LYS A 20 3.45 -12.63 7.99
CA LYS A 20 2.44 -12.25 8.98
C LYS A 20 2.98 -11.57 10.24
N PRO A 21 4.08 -12.03 10.87
CA PRO A 21 4.61 -11.33 12.05
C PRO A 21 4.98 -9.87 11.75
N PHE A 22 5.57 -9.62 10.58
CA PHE A 22 5.95 -8.28 10.14
C PHE A 22 4.73 -7.46 9.71
N ILE A 23 3.80 -8.05 8.96
CA ILE A 23 2.55 -7.38 8.55
C ILE A 23 1.76 -6.92 9.77
N MET A 24 1.66 -7.78 10.79
CA MET A 24 0.93 -7.47 12.01
C MET A 24 1.67 -6.47 12.91
N GLN A 25 2.97 -6.24 12.73
CA GLN A 25 3.74 -5.28 13.53
C GLN A 25 3.47 -3.83 13.11
N TYR A 26 3.38 -3.56 11.79
CA TYR A 26 3.30 -2.19 11.25
C TYR A 26 1.89 -1.88 10.75
N GLU A 27 1.25 -0.88 11.34
CA GLU A 27 -0.15 -0.53 11.06
C GLU A 27 -0.41 -0.24 9.57
N GLY A 28 0.46 0.56 8.92
CA GLY A 28 0.31 0.88 7.49
C GLY A 28 0.35 -0.36 6.59
N ILE A 29 1.14 -1.36 6.96
CA ILE A 29 1.22 -2.64 6.23
C ILE A 29 0.02 -3.52 6.56
N ARG A 30 -0.36 -3.60 7.84
CA ARG A 30 -1.53 -4.34 8.31
C ARG A 30 -2.80 -3.91 7.59
N ASN A 31 -3.03 -2.60 7.47
CA ASN A 31 -4.21 -2.01 6.84
C ASN A 31 -4.36 -2.39 5.36
N VAL A 32 -3.26 -2.75 4.69
CA VAL A 32 -3.26 -3.16 3.27
C VAL A 32 -3.49 -4.66 3.11
N PHE A 33 -2.94 -5.49 4.00
CA PHE A 33 -2.89 -6.94 3.83
C PHE A 33 -3.83 -7.73 4.76
N THR A 34 -4.74 -7.04 5.45
CA THR A 34 -5.75 -7.64 6.34
C THR A 34 -7.15 -7.46 5.76
N ASN A 35 -7.94 -8.53 5.75
CA ASN A 35 -9.36 -8.47 5.47
C ASN A 35 -10.06 -7.76 6.64
N LYS A 36 -10.70 -6.62 6.35
CA LYS A 36 -11.37 -5.77 7.36
C LYS A 36 -12.58 -6.44 8.02
N GLU A 37 -13.19 -7.42 7.36
CA GLU A 37 -14.34 -8.15 7.90
C GLU A 37 -13.89 -9.21 8.92
N THR A 38 -12.79 -9.91 8.64
CA THR A 38 -12.31 -11.02 9.46
C THR A 38 -11.19 -10.63 10.42
N ASN A 39 -10.59 -9.45 10.23
CA ASN A 39 -9.37 -8.98 10.91
C ASN A 39 -8.18 -9.96 10.79
N LYS A 40 -8.16 -10.77 9.73
CA LYS A 40 -7.08 -11.70 9.41
C LYS A 40 -6.37 -11.29 8.14
N ILE A 41 -5.14 -11.75 7.95
CA ILE A 41 -4.46 -11.58 6.67
C ILE A 41 -5.27 -12.24 5.55
N TYR A 42 -5.15 -11.72 4.34
CA TYR A 42 -5.90 -12.28 3.21
C TYR A 42 -5.53 -13.74 2.90
N GLU A 43 -6.55 -14.56 2.69
CA GLU A 43 -6.46 -15.99 2.41
C GLU A 43 -6.76 -16.34 0.94
N THR A 44 -6.41 -17.55 0.51
CA THR A 44 -6.63 -17.98 -0.88
C THR A 44 -8.11 -17.91 -1.24
N GLY A 45 -8.42 -17.31 -2.38
CA GLY A 45 -9.78 -17.16 -2.86
C GLY A 45 -10.44 -15.84 -2.48
N GLU A 46 -9.94 -15.16 -1.44
CA GLU A 46 -10.40 -13.83 -1.08
C GLU A 46 -10.01 -12.80 -2.13
N LYS A 47 -10.70 -11.66 -2.10
CA LYS A 47 -10.48 -10.55 -3.01
C LYS A 47 -10.01 -9.35 -2.22
N TYR A 48 -8.82 -8.82 -2.57
CA TYR A 48 -8.30 -7.61 -1.95
C TYR A 48 -8.13 -6.47 -2.96
N THR A 49 -8.30 -5.24 -2.49
CA THR A 49 -8.20 -4.00 -3.29
C THR A 49 -7.10 -3.11 -2.74
N ARG A 50 -6.54 -2.24 -3.59
CA ARG A 50 -5.53 -1.24 -3.19
C ARG A 50 -5.93 0.12 -3.76
N LYS A 51 -6.95 0.73 -3.15
CA LYS A 51 -7.54 1.99 -3.65
C LYS A 51 -6.54 3.15 -3.63
N ASP A 52 -5.74 3.27 -2.58
CA ASP A 52 -4.72 4.33 -2.47
C ASP A 52 -3.63 4.17 -3.53
N LEU A 53 -3.20 2.93 -3.80
CA LEU A 53 -2.30 2.66 -4.92
C LEU A 53 -2.96 2.97 -6.27
N ALA A 54 -4.26 2.70 -6.44
CA ALA A 54 -4.95 3.04 -7.66
C ALA A 54 -4.95 4.56 -7.91
N ALA A 55 -5.26 5.36 -6.88
CA ALA A 55 -5.19 6.82 -6.96
C ALA A 55 -3.77 7.30 -7.28
N THR A 56 -2.76 6.68 -6.67
CA THR A 56 -1.35 6.98 -6.97
C THR A 56 -0.99 6.68 -8.43
N LEU A 57 -1.42 5.53 -8.96
CA LEU A 57 -1.18 5.15 -10.35
C LEU A 57 -1.89 6.07 -11.35
N GLU A 58 -3.06 6.58 -11.00
CA GLU A 58 -3.78 7.58 -11.80
C GLU A 58 -3.05 8.93 -11.81
N ALA A 59 -2.59 9.40 -10.65
CA ALA A 59 -1.76 10.60 -10.57
C ALA A 59 -0.48 10.46 -11.42
N ILE A 60 0.17 9.30 -11.41
CA ILE A 60 1.32 9.02 -12.28
C ILE A 60 0.93 9.03 -13.76
N ALA A 61 -0.24 8.50 -14.11
CA ALA A 61 -0.69 8.48 -15.50
C ALA A 61 -0.94 9.91 -16.03
N GLU A 62 -1.46 10.79 -15.19
CA GLU A 62 -1.77 12.18 -15.51
C GLU A 62 -0.52 13.09 -15.49
N GLU A 63 0.21 13.06 -14.37
CA GLU A 63 1.32 13.98 -14.09
C GLU A 63 2.70 13.41 -14.46
N LYS A 64 2.77 12.15 -14.89
CA LYS A 64 4.01 11.43 -15.25
C LYS A 64 5.01 11.45 -14.09
N SER A 65 6.26 11.84 -14.36
CA SER A 65 7.31 11.91 -13.35
C SER A 65 7.07 12.99 -12.30
N ALA A 66 6.26 14.03 -12.59
CA ALA A 66 5.95 15.08 -11.63
C ALA A 66 5.14 14.55 -10.44
N ALA A 67 4.39 13.45 -10.61
CA ALA A 67 3.67 12.80 -9.53
C ALA A 67 4.56 12.43 -8.33
N PHE A 68 5.84 12.11 -8.55
CA PHE A 68 6.78 11.80 -7.45
C PHE A 68 7.88 12.83 -7.23
N TYR A 69 8.34 13.48 -8.31
CA TYR A 69 9.54 14.32 -8.27
C TYR A 69 9.24 15.80 -8.50
N GLY A 70 7.99 16.15 -8.77
CA GLY A 70 7.55 17.52 -9.03
C GLY A 70 6.63 18.05 -7.94
N PRO A 71 6.07 19.26 -8.13
CA PRO A 71 5.08 19.83 -7.23
C PRO A 71 3.73 19.12 -7.42
N SER A 72 3.53 18.01 -6.70
CA SER A 72 2.29 17.23 -6.71
C SER A 72 1.81 16.91 -5.29
N GLU A 73 0.55 16.53 -5.15
CA GLU A 73 0.01 16.04 -3.89
C GLU A 73 0.68 14.72 -3.46
N THR A 74 0.90 13.81 -4.41
CA THR A 74 1.55 12.52 -4.15
C THR A 74 2.98 12.70 -3.61
N ALA A 75 3.78 13.60 -4.21
CA ALA A 75 5.13 13.91 -3.75
C ALA A 75 5.12 14.58 -2.36
N THR A 76 4.16 15.47 -2.12
CA THR A 76 3.99 16.16 -0.83
C THR A 76 3.64 15.17 0.28
N ASN A 77 2.70 14.26 0.03
CA ASN A 77 2.30 13.23 1.00
C ASN A 77 3.45 12.27 1.29
N LEU A 78 4.19 11.84 0.26
CA LEU A 78 5.39 11.01 0.44
C LEU A 78 6.43 11.69 1.34
N LEU A 79 6.75 12.97 1.10
CA LEU A 79 7.70 13.71 1.93
C LEU A 79 7.21 13.84 3.37
N LYS A 80 5.91 14.05 3.58
CA LYS A 80 5.30 14.11 4.91
C LYS A 80 5.47 12.78 5.65
N ASP A 81 5.19 11.65 5.00
CA ASP A 81 5.34 10.32 5.59
C ASP A 81 6.81 10.03 5.94
N LEU A 82 7.75 10.36 5.04
CA LEU A 82 9.19 10.19 5.28
C LEU A 82 9.69 11.02 6.46
N LYS A 83 9.18 12.26 6.61
CA LYS A 83 9.48 13.11 7.77
C LYS A 83 8.91 12.52 9.06
N ALA A 84 7.68 12.02 9.03
CA ALA A 84 7.04 11.40 10.20
C ALA A 84 7.80 10.16 10.70
N GLU A 85 8.36 9.38 9.77
CA GLU A 85 9.22 8.21 10.08
C GLU A 85 10.68 8.60 10.41
N GLY A 86 11.02 9.89 10.42
CA GLY A 86 12.35 10.39 10.78
C GLY A 86 13.46 10.10 9.76
N THR A 87 13.10 9.69 8.54
CA THR A 87 14.07 9.35 7.47
C THR A 87 14.67 10.57 6.78
N VAL A 88 14.01 11.74 6.86
CA VAL A 88 14.52 13.01 6.37
C VAL A 88 14.74 13.95 7.55
N ARG A 89 15.97 14.44 7.73
CA ARG A 89 16.32 15.45 8.73
C ARG A 89 16.47 16.82 8.05
N GLU A 90 15.87 17.84 8.64
CA GLU A 90 16.17 19.23 8.29
C GLU A 90 17.51 19.60 8.96
N TYR A 91 18.42 20.19 8.18
CA TYR A 91 19.72 20.68 8.64
C TYR A 91 19.64 22.19 8.91
#